data_AF-A0A811UI31-F1
#
_entry.id   AF-A0A811UI31-F1
#
_cell.length_a   1.000
_cell.length_b   1.000
_cell.length_c   1.000
_cell.angle_alpha   90.00
_cell.angle_beta   90.00
_cell.angle_gamma   90.00
#
_symmetry.space_group_name_H-M   'P 1'
#
loop_
_entity.id
_entity.type
_entity.pdbx_description
1 polymer ?
#
loop_
_entity_poly.entity_id
_entity_poly.type
_entity_poly.pdbx_seq_one_letter_code
_entity_poly.pdbx_strand_id
1 'polypeptide(L)'
;MCEKYRPCEQSWVGRSGRPLTSLLLDCWQREYDKRPYRMFRFNIVDFEERMQRKFHAVYDFLIIVSFLKKRPLCTARLTGIHLLPYEHEVIHSFVESLAKIRRIELRLMHLPTIFFEQLGNKFALMNVKELILEGTILTSPDIKALHILIAESQTLRHLNVANCSVTQYDFPLLADGVHKSSSMRSFVCNRLIGKRLSLDTTKIAHIVSSLIWQNKLEELEMQKCELQAQDMEIISEYLKATGSKMRKLNFAYNSIGSDGAEYLFRAIILSNSLTHINIGGNKLGKHGGRTVAMFLSSCYFLIYINITWNDICSDVMNLILTTLKKSVKFHRIEIYGNKFDEKSANILRRLLDAGVVLQDEIDVTPVYDEIVTDYRVTRYD
;
A
#
# COMPACT_ATOMS: atom_id res chain seq x y z
N MET A 1 12.87 40.61 -19.09
CA MET A 1 14.22 40.66 -18.50
C MET A 1 14.27 39.61 -17.40
N CYS A 2 14.99 38.50 -17.65
CA CYS A 2 15.18 37.44 -16.66
C CYS A 2 16.08 37.94 -15.54
N GLU A 3 15.55 38.03 -14.33
CA GLU A 3 16.38 38.10 -13.14
C GLU A 3 17.13 36.77 -13.00
N LYS A 4 18.43 36.84 -13.23
CA LYS A 4 19.38 35.75 -13.00
C LYS A 4 19.32 35.38 -11.51
N TYR A 5 18.79 34.20 -11.20
CA TYR A 5 19.04 33.54 -9.93
C TYR A 5 20.55 33.23 -9.89
N ARG A 6 21.35 34.13 -9.31
CA ARG A 6 22.71 33.80 -8.88
C ARG A 6 22.57 32.96 -7.62
N PRO A 7 23.05 31.71 -7.57
CA PRO A 7 23.23 31.04 -6.30
C PRO A 7 24.13 31.93 -5.46
N CYS A 8 23.72 32.18 -4.23
CA CYS A 8 24.51 32.94 -3.29
C CYS A 8 25.85 32.21 -3.10
N GLU A 9 26.93 32.73 -3.72
CA GLU A 9 28.31 32.51 -3.27
C GLU A 9 28.47 33.24 -1.93
N GLN A 10 27.78 32.76 -0.90
CA GLN A 10 28.10 33.13 0.46
C GLN A 10 29.28 32.28 0.89
N SER A 11 30.40 32.96 1.11
CA SER A 11 31.60 32.47 1.75
C SER A 11 31.24 31.74 3.05
N TRP A 12 31.51 30.43 3.07
CA TRP A 12 31.18 29.54 4.17
C TRP A 12 32.16 29.74 5.33
N VAL A 13 31.83 30.66 6.24
CA VAL A 13 32.49 30.73 7.55
C VAL A 13 31.43 30.51 8.63
N GLY A 14 31.52 29.36 9.31
CA GLY A 14 30.96 29.18 10.65
C GLY A 14 29.66 28.38 10.75
N ARG A 15 29.76 27.04 10.67
CA ARG A 15 29.24 26.04 11.64
C ARG A 15 29.46 24.64 11.05
N SER A 16 30.46 23.93 11.55
CA SER A 16 30.94 22.64 11.05
C SER A 16 30.05 21.46 11.47
N GLY A 17 28.98 21.22 10.72
CA GLY A 17 28.39 19.88 10.70
C GLY A 17 29.38 18.88 10.07
N ARG A 18 29.47 17.65 10.59
CA ARG A 18 30.27 16.60 9.92
C ARG A 18 29.72 16.36 8.50
N PRO A 19 30.58 16.23 7.46
CA PRO A 19 30.13 15.89 6.12
C PRO A 19 29.48 14.50 6.12
N LEU A 20 28.46 14.28 5.28
CA LEU A 20 27.99 12.93 5.03
C LEU A 20 29.13 12.16 4.38
N THR A 21 29.37 10.92 4.79
CA THR A 21 30.40 10.07 4.20
C THR A 21 29.87 8.65 4.09
N SER A 22 30.49 7.83 3.23
CA SER A 22 30.13 6.40 3.14
C SER A 22 30.34 5.68 4.47
N LEU A 23 31.33 6.08 5.27
CA LEU A 23 31.53 5.55 6.62
C LEU A 23 30.35 5.90 7.54
N LEU A 24 29.84 7.13 7.43
CA LEU A 24 28.69 7.58 8.22
C LEU A 24 27.41 6.80 7.82
N LEU A 25 27.22 6.53 6.53
CA LEU A 25 26.16 5.64 6.05
C LEU A 25 26.33 4.20 6.56
N ASP A 26 27.56 3.66 6.53
CA ASP A 26 27.85 2.33 7.09
C ASP A 26 27.53 2.26 8.59
N CYS A 27 27.87 3.30 9.37
CA CYS A 27 27.56 3.38 10.79
C CYS A 27 26.04 3.49 11.04
N TRP A 28 25.36 4.38 10.31
CA TRP A 28 23.91 4.59 10.44
C TRP A 28 23.15 3.28 10.23
N GLN A 29 23.41 2.58 9.13
CA GLN A 29 22.67 1.33 8.84
C GLN A 29 22.93 0.24 9.89
N ARG A 30 24.12 0.20 10.50
CA ARG A 30 24.40 -0.74 11.60
C ARG A 30 23.62 -0.41 12.87
N GLU A 31 23.46 0.86 13.22
CA GLU A 31 22.65 1.30 14.36
C GLU A 31 21.18 0.97 14.15
N TYR A 32 20.68 1.17 12.94
CA TYR A 32 19.30 0.86 12.58
C TYR A 32 19.00 -0.65 12.70
N ASP A 33 19.94 -1.50 12.28
CA ASP A 33 19.74 -2.94 12.24
C ASP A 33 19.97 -3.69 13.58
N LYS A 34 20.50 -3.04 14.64
CA LYS A 34 20.72 -3.60 16.01
C LYS A 34 21.23 -5.06 16.09
N ARG A 35 22.03 -5.56 15.14
CA ARG A 35 22.52 -6.97 15.11
C ARG A 35 23.96 -7.13 15.63
N PRO A 36 24.29 -8.21 16.38
CA PRO A 36 25.65 -8.50 16.82
C PRO A 36 26.56 -9.00 15.68
N TYR A 37 27.79 -8.49 15.65
CA TYR A 37 28.71 -8.35 14.51
C TYR A 37 29.30 -9.61 13.83
N ARG A 38 28.82 -10.84 14.02
CA ARG A 38 29.52 -12.03 13.48
C ARG A 38 29.07 -12.51 12.09
N MET A 39 27.88 -12.13 11.61
CA MET A 39 27.33 -12.55 10.29
C MET A 39 26.50 -11.44 9.62
N PHE A 40 26.92 -10.17 9.74
CA PHE A 40 26.15 -9.04 9.21
C PHE A 40 26.25 -8.95 7.68
N ARG A 41 25.12 -9.04 6.97
CA ARG A 41 25.03 -8.82 5.52
C ARG A 41 24.27 -7.52 5.24
N PHE A 42 24.96 -6.52 4.69
CA PHE A 42 24.38 -5.29 4.17
C PHE A 42 23.51 -5.59 2.94
N ASN A 43 22.23 -5.88 3.15
CA ASN A 43 21.30 -6.22 2.07
C ASN A 43 20.30 -5.09 1.76
N ILE A 44 20.21 -4.11 2.65
CA ILE A 44 19.23 -3.02 2.60
C ILE A 44 19.98 -1.72 2.87
N VAL A 45 19.61 -0.66 2.15
CA VAL A 45 19.88 0.72 2.55
C VAL A 45 18.55 1.38 2.86
N ASP A 46 18.45 1.98 4.05
CA ASP A 46 17.30 2.78 4.46
C ASP A 46 17.72 4.22 4.79
N PHE A 47 17.43 5.15 3.89
CA PHE A 47 17.75 6.56 4.06
C PHE A 47 16.49 7.40 4.13
N GLU A 48 16.37 8.14 5.23
CA GLU A 48 15.38 9.19 5.41
C GLU A 48 16.09 10.42 5.96
N GLU A 49 15.85 11.58 5.35
CA GLU A 49 16.47 12.83 5.78
C GLU A 49 15.88 13.28 7.12
N ARG A 50 16.50 12.86 8.22
CA ARG A 50 16.09 13.16 9.61
C ARG A 50 17.11 13.98 10.39
N MET A 51 18.22 14.37 9.76
CA MET A 51 19.40 14.76 10.52
C MET A 51 19.38 16.21 11.03
N GLN A 52 18.36 17.01 10.71
CA GLN A 52 18.36 18.48 10.88
C GLN A 52 19.64 19.15 10.34
N ARG A 53 20.42 18.38 9.57
CA ARG A 53 21.61 18.83 8.89
C ARG A 53 21.10 19.58 7.69
N LYS A 54 21.79 20.63 7.27
CA LYS A 54 21.53 21.25 5.97
C LYS A 54 21.95 20.24 4.89
N PHE A 55 21.11 19.25 4.60
CA PHE A 55 21.33 18.23 3.59
C PHE A 55 21.47 18.92 2.24
N HIS A 56 22.61 18.70 1.61
CA HIS A 56 22.91 19.23 0.30
C HIS A 56 22.57 18.18 -0.74
N ALA A 57 21.44 18.38 -1.43
CA ALA A 57 20.90 17.44 -2.40
C ALA A 57 21.94 16.94 -3.41
N VAL A 58 22.81 17.79 -3.96
CA VAL A 58 23.85 17.36 -4.90
C VAL A 58 24.96 16.54 -4.24
N TYR A 59 25.70 17.12 -3.29
CA TYR A 59 26.90 16.49 -2.73
C TYR A 59 26.59 15.25 -1.89
N ASP A 60 25.58 15.34 -1.03
CA ASP A 60 25.27 14.25 -0.10
C ASP A 60 24.60 13.08 -0.82
N PHE A 61 23.74 13.37 -1.79
CA PHE A 61 23.10 12.32 -2.57
C PHE A 61 24.10 11.55 -3.44
N LEU A 62 25.12 12.20 -4.01
CA LEU A 62 26.17 11.50 -4.75
C LEU A 62 26.92 10.49 -3.88
N ILE A 63 27.02 10.72 -2.57
CA ILE A 63 27.60 9.76 -1.63
C ILE A 63 26.69 8.55 -1.46
N ILE A 64 25.37 8.77 -1.38
CA ILE A 64 24.36 7.68 -1.37
C ILE A 64 24.44 6.91 -2.69
N VAL A 65 24.47 7.57 -3.83
CA VAL A 65 24.60 6.95 -5.16
C VAL A 65 25.89 6.12 -5.26
N SER A 66 27.02 6.67 -4.81
CA SER A 66 28.30 5.95 -4.77
C SER A 66 28.22 4.70 -3.88
N PHE A 67 27.53 4.81 -2.74
CA PHE A 67 27.29 3.71 -1.83
C PHE A 67 26.46 2.59 -2.49
N LEU A 68 25.35 2.95 -3.15
CA LEU A 68 24.49 2.02 -3.89
C LEU A 68 25.26 1.30 -5.00
N LYS A 69 26.15 1.99 -5.73
CA LYS A 69 26.99 1.39 -6.78
C LYS A 69 28.01 0.38 -6.25
N LYS A 70 28.60 0.64 -5.07
CA LYS A 70 29.69 -0.17 -4.51
C LYS A 70 29.20 -1.38 -3.72
N ARG A 71 27.98 -1.36 -3.18
CA ARG A 71 27.47 -2.41 -2.28
C ARG A 71 26.51 -3.36 -3.00
N PRO A 72 26.57 -4.68 -2.74
CA PRO A 72 25.65 -5.66 -3.31
C PRO A 72 24.31 -5.66 -2.54
N LEU A 73 23.49 -4.63 -2.74
CA LEU A 73 22.22 -4.46 -2.05
C LEU A 73 21.08 -5.18 -2.78
N CYS A 74 20.14 -5.74 -2.02
CA CYS A 74 18.89 -6.29 -2.55
C CYS A 74 17.77 -5.24 -2.56
N THR A 75 17.79 -4.32 -1.59
CA THR A 75 16.77 -3.30 -1.39
C THR A 75 17.40 -1.92 -1.18
N ALA A 76 16.82 -0.90 -1.80
CA ALA A 76 17.09 0.50 -1.46
C ALA A 76 15.78 1.18 -1.09
N ARG A 77 15.74 1.76 0.11
CA ARG A 77 14.66 2.63 0.59
C ARG A 77 15.22 4.03 0.75
N LEU A 78 14.72 4.96 -0.05
CA LEU A 78 15.10 6.36 -0.03
C LEU A 78 13.82 7.17 0.14
N THR A 79 13.83 8.08 1.11
CA THR A 79 12.65 8.87 1.47
C THR A 79 12.97 10.35 1.49
N GLY A 80 12.12 11.16 0.86
CA GLY A 80 12.14 12.63 1.01
C GLY A 80 13.22 13.37 0.21
N ILE A 81 13.83 12.76 -0.80
CA ILE A 81 14.90 13.40 -1.59
C ILE A 81 14.29 14.19 -2.75
N HIS A 82 14.83 15.40 -2.96
CA HIS A 82 14.45 16.31 -4.02
C HIS A 82 15.56 16.41 -5.06
N LEU A 83 15.28 16.03 -6.31
CA LEU A 83 16.17 16.17 -7.45
C LEU A 83 15.60 17.18 -8.44
N LEU A 84 16.47 17.99 -9.02
CA LEU A 84 16.11 19.05 -9.95
C LEU A 84 16.40 18.63 -11.40
N PRO A 85 15.60 19.10 -12.39
CA PRO A 85 15.72 18.63 -13.77
C PRO A 85 17.10 18.80 -14.43
N TYR A 86 17.88 19.81 -14.00
CA TYR A 86 19.19 20.13 -14.55
C TYR A 86 20.34 19.35 -13.92
N GLU A 87 20.09 18.52 -12.89
CA GLU A 87 21.10 17.69 -12.22
C GLU A 87 21.37 16.39 -13.02
N HIS A 88 21.58 16.51 -14.33
CA HIS A 88 21.61 15.39 -15.28
C HIS A 88 22.61 14.28 -14.90
N GLU A 89 23.81 14.64 -14.47
CA GLU A 89 24.85 13.67 -14.07
C GLU A 89 24.46 12.90 -12.81
N VAL A 90 23.87 13.60 -11.83
CA VAL A 90 23.41 13.00 -10.58
C VAL A 90 22.28 12.01 -10.85
N ILE A 91 21.31 12.41 -11.67
CA ILE A 91 20.17 11.57 -12.06
C ILE A 91 20.65 10.33 -12.82
N HIS A 92 21.55 10.51 -13.79
CA HIS A 92 22.10 9.41 -14.57
C HIS A 92 22.83 8.40 -13.67
N SER A 93 23.71 8.90 -12.80
CA SER A 93 24.45 8.07 -11.85
C SER A 93 23.51 7.36 -10.87
N PHE A 94 22.43 8.02 -10.47
CA PHE A 94 21.41 7.44 -9.61
C PHE A 94 20.69 6.27 -10.29
N VAL A 95 20.17 6.46 -11.51
CA VAL A 95 19.52 5.38 -12.28
C VAL A 95 20.45 4.19 -12.47
N GLU A 96 21.74 4.42 -12.76
CA GLU A 96 22.72 3.34 -12.86
C GLU A 96 22.92 2.57 -11.55
N SER A 97 22.89 3.28 -10.42
CA SER A 97 23.05 2.67 -9.11
C SER A 97 21.89 1.72 -8.75
N LEU A 98 20.71 1.94 -9.33
CA LEU A 98 19.51 1.14 -9.10
C LEU A 98 19.48 -0.17 -9.90
N ALA A 99 20.31 -0.31 -10.95
CA ALA A 99 20.22 -1.43 -11.89
C ALA A 99 20.40 -2.82 -11.26
N LYS A 100 21.12 -2.92 -10.14
CA LYS A 100 21.38 -4.18 -9.42
C LYS A 100 20.39 -4.46 -8.29
N ILE A 101 19.50 -3.51 -7.98
CA ILE A 101 18.61 -3.55 -6.83
C ILE A 101 17.31 -4.25 -7.22
N ARG A 102 16.86 -5.21 -6.40
CA ARG A 102 15.64 -5.98 -6.69
C ARG A 102 14.38 -5.29 -6.21
N ARG A 103 14.46 -4.57 -5.09
CA ARG A 103 13.34 -3.82 -4.49
C ARG A 103 13.74 -2.37 -4.31
N ILE A 104 13.08 -1.49 -5.04
CA ILE A 104 13.35 -0.06 -5.06
C ILE A 104 12.17 0.65 -4.39
N GLU A 105 12.43 1.31 -3.26
CA GLU A 105 11.45 2.14 -2.57
C GLU A 105 11.91 3.61 -2.59
N LEU A 106 11.20 4.44 -3.32
CA LEU A 106 11.43 5.86 -3.51
C LEU A 106 10.19 6.59 -2.98
N ARG A 107 10.16 6.85 -1.67
CA ARG A 107 8.97 7.36 -0.98
C ARG A 107 9.05 8.87 -0.81
N LEU A 108 7.95 9.58 -0.99
CA LEU A 108 7.87 11.04 -0.78
C LEU A 108 8.97 11.81 -1.53
N MET A 109 9.37 11.33 -2.70
CA MET A 109 10.46 11.93 -3.48
C MET A 109 9.90 13.03 -4.38
N HIS A 110 10.79 13.93 -4.82
CA HIS A 110 10.51 14.85 -5.91
C HIS A 110 11.51 14.57 -7.03
N LEU A 111 11.08 13.78 -8.01
CA LEU A 111 11.92 13.28 -9.10
C LEU A 111 11.48 13.95 -10.41
N PRO A 112 12.42 14.49 -11.21
CA PRO A 112 12.09 15.10 -12.49
C PRO A 112 11.76 14.03 -13.54
N THR A 113 10.97 14.36 -14.56
CA THR A 113 10.54 13.42 -15.62
C THR A 113 11.69 12.66 -16.29
N ILE A 114 12.82 13.34 -16.49
CA ILE A 114 14.03 12.73 -17.07
C ILE A 114 14.53 11.53 -16.27
N PHE A 115 14.29 11.48 -14.95
CA PHE A 115 14.58 10.29 -14.14
C PHE A 115 13.76 9.08 -14.61
N PHE A 116 12.44 9.25 -14.79
CA PHE A 116 11.55 8.17 -15.20
C PHE A 116 11.82 7.73 -16.65
N GLU A 117 12.15 8.66 -17.53
CA GLU A 117 12.56 8.35 -18.91
C GLU A 117 13.85 7.53 -18.94
N GLN A 118 14.89 7.96 -18.19
CA GLN A 118 16.15 7.22 -18.10
C GLN A 118 15.98 5.85 -17.42
N LEU A 119 15.14 5.79 -16.39
CA LEU A 119 14.82 4.54 -15.71
C LEU A 119 14.13 3.57 -16.67
N GLY A 120 13.10 4.03 -17.40
CA GLY A 120 12.36 3.25 -18.39
C GLY A 120 13.27 2.65 -19.46
N ASN A 121 14.13 3.47 -20.07
CA ASN A 121 15.06 3.05 -21.13
C ASN A 121 16.01 1.92 -20.71
N LYS A 122 16.33 1.84 -19.41
CA LYS A 122 17.23 0.82 -18.87
C LYS A 122 16.47 -0.34 -18.22
N PHE A 123 15.17 -0.20 -17.96
CA PHE A 123 14.43 -1.09 -17.07
C PHE A 123 14.32 -2.53 -17.60
N ALA A 124 14.23 -2.70 -18.93
CA ALA A 124 14.23 -4.01 -19.58
C ALA A 124 15.50 -4.82 -19.28
N LEU A 125 16.63 -4.14 -19.00
CA LEU A 125 17.92 -4.76 -18.64
C LEU A 125 18.08 -4.95 -17.12
N MET A 126 17.18 -4.41 -16.30
CA MET A 126 17.24 -4.50 -14.85
C MET A 126 16.46 -5.71 -14.32
N ASN A 127 16.88 -6.23 -13.16
CA ASN A 127 16.18 -7.32 -12.46
C ASN A 127 15.37 -6.79 -11.26
N VAL A 128 14.67 -5.68 -11.47
CA VAL A 128 13.80 -5.05 -10.45
C VAL A 128 12.50 -5.83 -10.36
N LYS A 129 12.18 -6.33 -9.17
CA LYS A 129 10.94 -7.07 -8.89
C LYS A 129 9.87 -6.19 -8.27
N GLU A 130 10.27 -5.14 -7.57
CA GLU A 130 9.36 -4.29 -6.81
C GLU A 130 9.77 -2.83 -6.94
N LEU A 131 8.81 -1.99 -7.33
CA LEU A 131 8.96 -0.56 -7.46
C LEU A 131 7.88 0.13 -6.61
N ILE A 132 8.31 0.82 -5.56
CA ILE A 132 7.45 1.51 -4.61
C ILE A 132 7.76 3.00 -4.71
N LEU A 133 6.79 3.78 -5.18
CA LEU A 133 6.88 5.22 -5.39
C LEU A 133 6.00 6.01 -4.41
N GLU A 134 5.51 5.37 -3.35
CA GLU A 134 4.49 5.92 -2.44
C GLU A 134 4.73 7.38 -2.06
N GLY A 135 3.76 8.25 -2.35
CA GLY A 135 3.81 9.68 -2.04
C GLY A 135 4.76 10.52 -2.90
N THR A 136 5.49 9.92 -3.84
CA THR A 136 6.27 10.64 -4.86
C THR A 136 5.33 11.26 -5.88
N ILE A 137 5.46 12.56 -6.14
CA ILE A 137 4.58 13.29 -7.06
C ILE A 137 4.86 12.83 -8.49
N LEU A 138 3.85 12.29 -9.17
CA LEU A 138 3.93 11.87 -10.58
C LEU A 138 3.09 12.80 -11.45
N THR A 139 3.72 13.38 -12.46
CA THR A 139 3.07 14.14 -13.52
C THR A 139 2.64 13.21 -14.66
N SER A 140 1.74 13.66 -15.54
CA SER A 140 1.29 12.83 -16.68
C SER A 140 2.43 12.34 -17.59
N PRO A 141 3.49 13.13 -17.89
CA PRO A 141 4.70 12.60 -18.54
C PRO A 141 5.39 11.45 -17.78
N ASP A 142 5.49 11.55 -16.46
CA ASP A 142 6.09 10.49 -15.62
C ASP A 142 5.28 9.20 -15.71
N ILE A 143 3.95 9.33 -15.72
CA ILE A 143 3.04 8.19 -15.90
C ILE A 143 3.20 7.54 -17.27
N LYS A 144 3.43 8.32 -18.33
CA LYS A 144 3.74 7.77 -19.67
C LYS A 144 5.05 6.98 -19.66
N ALA A 145 6.09 7.51 -19.02
CA ALA A 145 7.36 6.80 -18.89
C ALA A 145 7.20 5.51 -18.05
N LEU A 146 6.42 5.56 -16.96
CA LEU A 146 6.10 4.40 -16.14
C LEU A 146 5.28 3.35 -16.90
N HIS A 147 4.33 3.76 -17.73
CA HIS A 147 3.56 2.84 -18.58
C HIS A 147 4.46 2.00 -19.49
N ILE A 148 5.38 2.65 -20.20
CA ILE A 148 6.37 1.99 -21.07
C ILE A 148 7.22 1.02 -20.24
N LEU A 149 7.75 1.50 -19.11
CA LEU A 149 8.55 0.72 -18.18
C LEU A 149 7.83 -0.55 -17.70
N ILE A 150 6.56 -0.44 -17.29
CA ILE A 150 5.76 -1.57 -16.79
C ILE A 150 5.49 -2.58 -17.91
N ALA A 151 5.18 -2.09 -19.11
CA ALA A 151 4.87 -2.92 -20.26
C ALA A 151 6.09 -3.71 -20.76
N GLU A 152 7.28 -3.10 -20.74
CA GLU A 152 8.52 -3.73 -21.20
C GLU A 152 9.16 -4.65 -20.15
N SER A 153 8.87 -4.44 -18.86
CA SER A 153 9.47 -5.23 -17.78
C SER A 153 9.01 -6.69 -17.77
N GLN A 154 9.99 -7.59 -17.80
CA GLN A 154 9.76 -9.04 -17.62
C GLN A 154 9.91 -9.49 -16.16
N THR A 155 10.32 -8.60 -15.26
CA THR A 155 10.71 -8.95 -13.89
C THR A 155 9.88 -8.25 -12.81
N LEU A 156 9.24 -7.12 -13.11
CA LEU A 156 8.48 -6.31 -12.15
C LEU A 156 7.16 -6.98 -11.76
N ARG A 157 7.06 -7.36 -10.49
CA ARG A 157 5.90 -8.06 -9.92
C ARG A 157 5.03 -7.19 -9.04
N HIS A 158 5.60 -6.16 -8.43
CA HIS A 158 4.88 -5.27 -7.51
C HIS A 158 5.13 -3.82 -7.89
N LEU A 159 4.05 -3.08 -8.13
CA LEU A 159 4.07 -1.64 -8.34
C LEU A 159 3.20 -0.97 -7.28
N ASN A 160 3.78 0.00 -6.58
CA ASN A 160 3.05 0.86 -5.66
C ASN A 160 3.20 2.32 -6.04
N VAL A 161 2.08 2.93 -6.43
CA VAL A 161 1.93 4.36 -6.77
C VAL A 161 0.88 5.04 -5.88
N ALA A 162 0.72 4.55 -4.66
CA ALA A 162 -0.19 5.15 -3.67
C ALA A 162 0.20 6.60 -3.38
N ASN A 163 -0.81 7.48 -3.31
CA ASN A 163 -0.63 8.90 -2.99
C ASN A 163 0.32 9.66 -3.94
N CYS A 164 0.53 9.17 -5.17
CA CYS A 164 1.46 9.77 -6.15
C CYS A 164 0.83 10.88 -7.02
N SER A 165 -0.30 11.45 -6.60
CA SER A 165 -1.08 12.39 -7.41
C SER A 165 -1.58 11.85 -8.76
N VAL A 166 -1.74 10.52 -8.88
CA VAL A 166 -2.30 9.86 -10.07
C VAL A 166 -3.74 10.32 -10.28
N THR A 167 -4.03 10.86 -11.46
CA THR A 167 -5.37 11.37 -11.75
C THR A 167 -6.23 10.36 -12.49
N GLN A 168 -7.54 10.60 -12.54
CA GLN A 168 -8.48 9.74 -13.26
C GLN A 168 -8.18 9.58 -14.76
N TYR A 169 -7.45 10.53 -15.36
CA TYR A 169 -7.02 10.46 -16.76
C TYR A 169 -5.70 9.71 -16.93
N ASP A 170 -4.89 9.64 -15.88
CA ASP A 170 -3.60 8.95 -15.89
C ASP A 170 -3.75 7.46 -15.51
N PHE A 171 -4.74 7.14 -14.66
CA PHE A 171 -5.01 5.77 -14.22
C PHE A 171 -5.25 4.77 -15.36
N PRO A 172 -6.05 5.06 -16.41
CA PRO A 172 -6.22 4.15 -17.54
C PRO A 172 -4.91 3.78 -18.21
N LEU A 173 -3.96 4.72 -18.28
CA LEU A 173 -2.65 4.47 -18.87
C LEU A 173 -1.82 3.54 -17.98
N LEU A 174 -1.77 3.75 -16.67
CA LEU A 174 -1.12 2.81 -15.74
C LEU A 174 -1.74 1.42 -15.81
N ALA A 175 -3.08 1.35 -15.80
CA ALA A 175 -3.81 0.10 -15.88
C ALA A 175 -3.53 -0.64 -17.20
N ASP A 176 -3.45 0.06 -18.33
CA ASP A 176 -3.04 -0.53 -19.61
C ASP A 176 -1.61 -1.13 -19.55
N GLY A 177 -0.68 -0.45 -18.86
CA GLY A 177 0.67 -0.97 -18.64
C GLY A 177 0.66 -2.25 -17.81
N VAL A 178 -0.08 -2.24 -16.70
CA VAL A 178 -0.27 -3.40 -15.82
C VAL A 178 -0.93 -4.56 -16.58
N HIS A 179 -1.94 -4.28 -17.40
CA HIS A 179 -2.62 -5.25 -18.26
C HIS A 179 -1.64 -5.95 -19.22
N LYS A 180 -0.81 -5.15 -19.90
CA LYS A 180 0.18 -5.64 -20.89
C LYS A 180 1.32 -6.42 -20.25
N SER A 181 1.65 -6.14 -18.98
CA SER A 181 2.72 -6.83 -18.28
C SER A 181 2.51 -8.35 -18.21
N SER A 182 3.59 -9.10 -18.43
CA SER A 182 3.65 -10.56 -18.25
C SER A 182 3.93 -10.95 -16.78
N SER A 183 4.57 -10.05 -16.04
CA SER A 183 5.21 -10.32 -14.75
C SER A 183 4.49 -9.72 -13.55
N MET A 184 3.65 -8.69 -13.75
CA MET A 184 2.93 -8.02 -12.67
C MET A 184 2.02 -8.98 -11.89
N ARG A 185 2.02 -8.86 -10.56
CA ARG A 185 1.21 -9.66 -9.62
C ARG A 185 0.51 -8.81 -8.56
N SER A 186 1.06 -7.65 -8.22
CA SER A 186 0.53 -6.79 -7.17
C SER A 186 0.56 -5.34 -7.62
N PHE A 187 -0.60 -4.67 -7.55
CA PHE A 187 -0.76 -3.29 -7.98
C PHE A 187 -1.45 -2.47 -6.89
N VAL A 188 -0.77 -1.42 -6.43
CA VAL A 188 -1.25 -0.53 -5.37
C VAL A 188 -1.42 0.87 -5.95
N CYS A 189 -2.66 1.34 -6.00
CA CYS A 189 -3.04 2.64 -6.55
C CYS A 189 -4.08 3.31 -5.65
N ASN A 190 -3.63 3.72 -4.47
CA ASN A 190 -4.46 4.40 -3.47
C ASN A 190 -4.55 5.91 -3.75
N ARG A 191 -5.70 6.50 -3.43
CA ARG A 191 -5.98 7.95 -3.52
C ARG A 191 -5.85 8.52 -4.93
N LEU A 192 -6.67 8.01 -5.84
CA LEU A 192 -6.85 8.62 -7.16
C LEU A 192 -7.48 10.01 -7.07
N ILE A 193 -7.10 10.91 -8.00
CA ILE A 193 -7.54 12.31 -8.00
C ILE A 193 -8.43 12.60 -9.21
N GLY A 194 -9.65 13.10 -8.97
CA GLY A 194 -10.58 13.56 -10.03
C GLY A 194 -10.19 14.90 -10.69
N LYS A 195 -9.09 15.54 -10.24
CA LYS A 195 -8.63 16.89 -10.55
C LYS A 195 -9.65 17.97 -10.13
N ARG A 196 -10.47 18.44 -11.09
CA ARG A 196 -11.45 19.54 -10.91
C ARG A 196 -12.88 19.04 -10.72
N LEU A 197 -13.10 17.74 -10.88
CA LEU A 197 -14.40 17.07 -10.75
C LEU A 197 -14.24 15.92 -9.76
N SER A 198 -15.36 15.39 -9.26
CA SER A 198 -15.37 14.11 -8.57
C SER A 198 -14.83 13.01 -9.48
N LEU A 199 -14.33 11.93 -8.89
CA LEU A 199 -13.83 10.80 -9.66
C LEU A 199 -14.98 10.14 -10.44
N ASP A 200 -14.78 9.86 -11.73
CA ASP A 200 -15.69 8.99 -12.49
C ASP A 200 -15.41 7.53 -12.10
N THR A 201 -15.91 7.14 -10.93
CA THR A 201 -15.61 5.84 -10.32
C THR A 201 -16.10 4.68 -11.17
N THR A 202 -17.17 4.88 -11.96
CA THR A 202 -17.72 3.84 -12.84
C THR A 202 -16.73 3.41 -13.91
N LYS A 203 -16.05 4.36 -14.57
CA LYS A 203 -14.99 4.06 -15.54
C LYS A 203 -13.82 3.36 -14.87
N ILE A 204 -13.44 3.81 -13.67
CA ILE A 204 -12.37 3.18 -12.88
C ILE A 204 -12.76 1.73 -12.55
N ALA A 205 -13.99 1.48 -12.12
CA ALA A 205 -14.51 0.16 -11.79
C ALA A 205 -14.46 -0.80 -12.98
N HIS A 206 -14.84 -0.36 -14.18
CA HIS A 206 -14.71 -1.17 -15.40
C HIS A 206 -13.26 -1.52 -15.72
N ILE A 207 -12.33 -0.57 -15.58
CA ILE A 207 -10.90 -0.81 -15.80
C ILE A 207 -10.35 -1.80 -14.76
N VAL A 208 -10.69 -1.61 -13.49
CA VAL A 208 -10.32 -2.51 -12.39
C VAL A 208 -10.85 -3.91 -12.62
N SER A 209 -12.10 -4.02 -13.06
CA SER A 209 -12.73 -5.29 -13.38
C SER A 209 -12.01 -6.03 -14.51
N SER A 210 -11.57 -5.29 -15.53
CA SER A 210 -10.72 -5.84 -16.59
C SER A 210 -9.39 -6.36 -16.04
N LEU A 211 -8.74 -5.65 -15.12
CA LEU A 211 -7.50 -6.12 -14.48
C LEU A 211 -7.72 -7.40 -13.65
N ILE A 212 -8.84 -7.49 -12.93
CA ILE A 212 -9.21 -8.67 -12.13
C ILE A 212 -9.44 -9.89 -13.04
N TRP A 213 -10.16 -9.69 -14.15
CA TRP A 213 -10.51 -10.74 -15.10
C TRP A 213 -9.31 -11.41 -15.76
N GLN A 214 -8.20 -10.69 -15.93
CA GLN A 214 -7.04 -11.18 -16.67
C GLN A 214 -6.22 -12.24 -15.93
N ASN A 215 -6.65 -12.66 -14.74
CA ASN A 215 -6.12 -13.82 -13.99
C ASN A 215 -4.59 -13.81 -13.76
N LYS A 216 -3.93 -12.65 -13.85
CA LYS A 216 -2.50 -12.48 -13.55
C LYS A 216 -2.27 -11.80 -12.19
N LEU A 217 -3.16 -10.89 -11.83
CA LEU A 217 -3.04 -10.10 -10.62
C LEU A 217 -3.50 -10.91 -9.41
N GLU A 218 -2.68 -10.91 -8.37
CA GLU A 218 -2.90 -11.60 -7.10
C GLU A 218 -3.29 -10.62 -5.99
N GLU A 219 -2.90 -9.35 -6.13
CA GLU A 219 -3.16 -8.31 -5.13
C GLU A 219 -3.53 -6.99 -5.81
N LEU A 220 -4.61 -6.37 -5.34
CA LEU A 220 -5.02 -5.03 -5.77
C LEU A 220 -5.40 -4.18 -4.55
N GLU A 221 -4.83 -2.99 -4.50
CA GLU A 221 -5.19 -1.98 -3.49
C GLU A 221 -5.63 -0.68 -4.14
N MET A 222 -6.83 -0.22 -3.76
CA MET A 222 -7.43 1.04 -4.20
C MET A 222 -8.17 1.71 -3.04
N GLN A 223 -7.42 2.02 -1.98
CA GLN A 223 -7.93 2.73 -0.82
C GLN A 223 -8.17 4.20 -1.15
N LYS A 224 -9.21 4.81 -0.55
CA LYS A 224 -9.51 6.25 -0.68
C LYS A 224 -9.66 6.71 -2.14
N CYS A 225 -10.25 5.86 -2.99
CA CYS A 225 -10.52 6.12 -4.40
C CYS A 225 -12.00 6.40 -4.66
N GLU A 226 -12.74 6.94 -3.67
CA GLU A 226 -14.14 7.33 -3.78
C GLU A 226 -15.12 6.24 -4.26
N LEU A 227 -14.70 4.95 -4.28
CA LEU A 227 -15.50 3.85 -4.83
C LEU A 227 -16.82 3.68 -4.07
N GLN A 228 -17.90 3.42 -4.80
CA GLN A 228 -19.27 3.37 -4.29
C GLN A 228 -19.89 1.98 -4.48
N ALA A 229 -21.15 1.82 -4.02
CA ALA A 229 -21.89 0.57 -4.12
C ALA A 229 -21.99 0.03 -5.57
N GLN A 230 -22.29 0.91 -6.53
CA GLN A 230 -22.43 0.55 -7.96
C GLN A 230 -21.11 0.03 -8.55
N ASP A 231 -19.99 0.59 -8.11
CA ASP A 231 -18.66 0.13 -8.55
C ASP A 231 -18.38 -1.30 -8.07
N MET A 232 -18.86 -1.64 -6.86
CA MET A 232 -18.73 -2.99 -6.33
C MET A 232 -19.61 -3.98 -7.07
N GLU A 233 -20.78 -3.58 -7.58
CA GLU A 233 -21.60 -4.43 -8.46
C GLU A 233 -20.79 -4.85 -9.68
N ILE A 234 -20.19 -3.88 -10.38
CA ILE A 234 -19.36 -4.11 -11.57
C ILE A 234 -18.18 -5.02 -11.21
N ILE A 235 -17.41 -4.69 -10.18
CA ILE A 235 -16.22 -5.46 -9.77
C ILE A 235 -16.58 -6.90 -9.35
N SER A 236 -17.72 -7.07 -8.68
CA SER A 236 -18.17 -8.36 -8.17
C SER A 236 -18.51 -9.35 -9.28
N GLU A 237 -19.04 -8.88 -10.42
CA GLU A 237 -19.32 -9.74 -11.57
C GLU A 237 -18.05 -10.43 -12.11
N TYR A 238 -16.91 -9.73 -12.10
CA TYR A 238 -15.64 -10.29 -12.56
C TYR A 238 -14.87 -11.04 -11.47
N LEU A 239 -15.16 -10.76 -10.19
CA LEU A 239 -14.56 -11.48 -9.06
C LEU A 239 -15.10 -12.91 -8.93
N LYS A 240 -16.35 -13.15 -9.36
CA LYS A 240 -16.99 -14.49 -9.40
C LYS A 240 -16.35 -15.45 -10.42
N ALA A 241 -15.54 -14.94 -11.35
CA ALA A 241 -14.98 -15.72 -12.44
C ALA A 241 -14.13 -16.90 -11.94
N THR A 242 -14.42 -18.09 -12.44
CA THR A 242 -13.60 -19.27 -12.16
C THR A 242 -12.21 -19.08 -12.79
N GLY A 243 -11.16 -19.16 -11.96
CA GLY A 243 -9.77 -19.00 -12.40
C GLY A 243 -9.12 -17.65 -12.07
N SER A 244 -9.82 -16.74 -11.38
CA SER A 244 -9.17 -15.57 -10.78
C SER A 244 -7.99 -16.00 -9.92
N LYS A 245 -6.86 -15.30 -10.08
CA LYS A 245 -5.70 -15.43 -9.17
C LYS A 245 -5.75 -14.42 -8.04
N MET A 246 -6.78 -13.59 -7.99
CA MET A 246 -6.91 -12.54 -6.98
C MET A 246 -6.97 -13.18 -5.59
N ARG A 247 -5.98 -12.85 -4.75
CA ARG A 247 -5.83 -13.33 -3.38
C ARG A 247 -6.14 -12.24 -2.37
N LYS A 248 -5.78 -10.99 -2.67
CA LYS A 248 -5.92 -9.86 -1.75
C LYS A 248 -6.58 -8.67 -2.43
N LEU A 249 -7.66 -8.19 -1.82
CA LEU A 249 -8.33 -6.95 -2.21
C LEU A 249 -8.34 -5.97 -1.05
N ASN A 250 -7.89 -4.75 -1.30
CA ASN A 250 -7.96 -3.67 -0.32
C ASN A 250 -8.68 -2.47 -0.90
N PHE A 251 -9.92 -2.28 -0.44
CA PHE A 251 -10.78 -1.16 -0.77
C PHE A 251 -11.12 -0.33 0.46
N ALA A 252 -10.23 -0.27 1.45
CA ALA A 252 -10.45 0.50 2.67
C ALA A 252 -10.69 2.00 2.39
N TYR A 253 -11.48 2.64 3.25
CA TYR A 253 -11.77 4.07 3.23
C TYR A 253 -12.36 4.57 1.90
N ASN A 254 -13.27 3.79 1.30
CA ASN A 254 -14.12 4.22 0.19
C ASN A 254 -15.55 4.49 0.71
N SER A 255 -16.54 4.56 -0.19
CA SER A 255 -17.96 4.75 0.14
C SER A 255 -18.82 3.56 -0.34
N ILE A 256 -18.33 2.33 -0.14
CA ILE A 256 -18.97 1.10 -0.63
C ILE A 256 -20.42 0.93 -0.12
N GLY A 257 -20.69 1.29 1.13
CA GLY A 257 -22.04 1.20 1.71
C GLY A 257 -22.56 -0.23 1.89
N SER A 258 -23.84 -0.38 2.26
CA SER A 258 -24.47 -1.69 2.51
C SER A 258 -24.59 -2.54 1.25
N ASP A 259 -25.03 -1.94 0.16
CA ASP A 259 -25.41 -2.66 -1.07
C ASP A 259 -24.14 -3.16 -1.79
N GLY A 260 -23.08 -2.34 -1.80
CA GLY A 260 -21.78 -2.75 -2.28
C GLY A 260 -21.17 -3.90 -1.46
N ALA A 261 -21.41 -3.94 -0.14
CA ALA A 261 -21.03 -5.07 0.69
C ALA A 261 -21.74 -6.36 0.22
N GLU A 262 -23.04 -6.28 -0.08
CA GLU A 262 -23.81 -7.42 -0.54
C GLU A 262 -23.28 -7.98 -1.86
N TYR A 263 -22.99 -7.11 -2.83
CA TYR A 263 -22.38 -7.53 -4.09
C TYR A 263 -21.04 -8.25 -3.86
N LEU A 264 -20.16 -7.65 -3.05
CA LEU A 264 -18.86 -8.23 -2.73
C LEU A 264 -18.98 -9.61 -2.06
N PHE A 265 -19.75 -9.74 -0.98
CA PHE A 265 -19.83 -11.02 -0.26
C PHE A 265 -20.49 -12.13 -1.08
N ARG A 266 -21.48 -11.80 -1.92
CA ARG A 266 -22.02 -12.76 -2.89
C ARG A 266 -20.96 -13.23 -3.88
N ALA A 267 -20.06 -12.35 -4.31
CA ALA A 267 -18.96 -12.72 -5.19
C ALA A 267 -17.86 -13.51 -4.48
N ILE A 268 -17.51 -13.15 -3.25
CA ILE A 268 -16.45 -13.82 -2.47
C ILE A 268 -16.81 -15.27 -2.17
N ILE A 269 -18.08 -15.59 -1.92
CA ILE A 269 -18.53 -16.97 -1.72
C ILE A 269 -18.28 -17.84 -2.95
N LEU A 270 -18.42 -17.26 -4.14
CA LEU A 270 -18.20 -17.93 -5.41
C LEU A 270 -16.73 -17.90 -5.83
N SER A 271 -15.92 -17.05 -5.21
CA SER A 271 -14.49 -16.96 -5.46
C SER A 271 -13.74 -18.04 -4.68
N ASN A 272 -12.94 -18.83 -5.41
CA ASN A 272 -12.13 -19.90 -4.80
C ASN A 272 -10.68 -19.48 -4.52
N SER A 273 -10.32 -18.21 -4.77
CA SER A 273 -8.94 -17.72 -4.68
C SER A 273 -8.74 -16.61 -3.64
N LEU A 274 -9.80 -15.85 -3.33
CA LEU A 274 -9.69 -14.68 -2.46
C LEU A 274 -9.49 -15.13 -1.00
N THR A 275 -8.38 -14.67 -0.42
CA THR A 275 -7.97 -15.03 0.94
C THR A 275 -7.95 -13.83 1.88
N HIS A 276 -7.79 -12.62 1.36
CA HIS A 276 -7.73 -11.40 2.16
C HIS A 276 -8.65 -10.34 1.56
N ILE A 277 -9.50 -9.76 2.40
CA ILE A 277 -10.29 -8.59 2.03
C ILE A 277 -10.21 -7.52 3.11
N ASN A 278 -9.93 -6.29 2.69
CA ASN A 278 -10.03 -5.12 3.54
C ASN A 278 -11.07 -4.14 2.96
N ILE A 279 -12.16 -3.97 3.70
CA ILE A 279 -13.23 -3.01 3.45
C ILE A 279 -13.48 -2.16 4.70
N GLY A 280 -12.46 -1.92 5.52
CA GLY A 280 -12.56 -0.99 6.65
C GLY A 280 -12.89 0.43 6.20
N GLY A 281 -13.62 1.22 7.00
CA GLY A 281 -13.88 2.63 6.71
C GLY A 281 -14.85 2.89 5.54
N ASN A 282 -15.78 1.99 5.24
CA ASN A 282 -16.65 1.99 4.06
C ASN A 282 -18.14 2.25 4.33
N LYS A 283 -18.50 2.62 5.57
CA LYS A 283 -19.88 2.94 5.97
C LYS A 283 -20.89 1.81 5.67
N LEU A 284 -20.52 0.55 5.92
CA LEU A 284 -21.41 -0.61 5.69
C LEU A 284 -22.72 -0.51 6.50
N GLY A 285 -22.65 0.08 7.70
CA GLY A 285 -23.78 0.26 8.59
C GLY A 285 -24.43 -1.05 9.04
N LYS A 286 -25.65 -0.95 9.57
CA LYS A 286 -26.42 -2.10 10.06
C LYS A 286 -26.70 -3.17 8.99
N HIS A 287 -27.03 -2.75 7.77
CA HIS A 287 -27.43 -3.68 6.71
C HIS A 287 -26.21 -4.40 6.13
N GLY A 288 -25.14 -3.68 5.80
CA GLY A 288 -23.90 -4.30 5.34
C GLY A 288 -23.26 -5.20 6.40
N GLY A 289 -23.32 -4.83 7.69
CA GLY A 289 -22.87 -5.71 8.78
C GLY A 289 -23.66 -7.03 8.87
N ARG A 290 -24.97 -7.00 8.62
CA ARG A 290 -25.80 -8.23 8.58
C ARG A 290 -25.42 -9.13 7.41
N THR A 291 -25.16 -8.53 6.25
CA THR A 291 -24.62 -9.23 5.08
C THR A 291 -23.32 -9.94 5.43
N VAL A 292 -22.37 -9.24 6.08
CA VAL A 292 -21.12 -9.87 6.54
C VAL A 292 -21.43 -11.06 7.44
N ALA A 293 -22.24 -10.88 8.49
CA ALA A 293 -22.57 -11.95 9.44
C ALA A 293 -23.23 -13.18 8.79
N MET A 294 -24.07 -12.97 7.77
CA MET A 294 -24.77 -14.02 7.04
C MET A 294 -23.83 -14.85 6.16
N PHE A 295 -22.88 -14.18 5.50
CA PHE A 295 -22.02 -14.80 4.50
C PHE A 295 -20.66 -15.25 5.03
N LEU A 296 -20.22 -14.75 6.19
CA LEU A 296 -18.92 -15.04 6.77
C LEU A 296 -18.64 -16.54 6.91
N SER A 297 -19.62 -17.35 7.35
CA SER A 297 -19.45 -18.79 7.50
C SER A 297 -19.38 -19.56 6.17
N SER A 298 -19.73 -18.92 5.06
CA SER A 298 -19.72 -19.51 3.72
C SER A 298 -18.47 -19.15 2.90
N CYS A 299 -17.64 -18.22 3.40
CA CYS A 299 -16.41 -17.79 2.75
C CYS A 299 -15.23 -18.74 3.08
N TYR A 300 -15.24 -19.95 2.52
CA TYR A 300 -14.32 -21.04 2.91
C TYR A 300 -12.83 -20.79 2.66
N PHE A 301 -12.48 -19.91 1.72
CA PHE A 301 -11.10 -19.57 1.37
C PHE A 301 -10.61 -18.29 2.04
N LEU A 302 -11.50 -17.52 2.65
CA LEU A 302 -11.13 -16.25 3.25
C LEU A 302 -10.42 -16.51 4.59
N ILE A 303 -9.24 -15.91 4.73
CA ILE A 303 -8.30 -16.08 5.83
C ILE A 303 -8.24 -14.80 6.68
N TYR A 304 -8.34 -13.65 6.02
CA TYR A 304 -8.30 -12.33 6.64
C TYR A 304 -9.47 -11.48 6.17
N ILE A 305 -10.15 -10.84 7.13
CA ILE A 305 -11.19 -9.85 6.87
C ILE A 305 -10.98 -8.63 7.76
N ASN A 306 -10.95 -7.45 7.15
CA ASN A 306 -11.01 -6.18 7.87
C ASN A 306 -12.29 -5.43 7.51
N ILE A 307 -13.12 -5.23 8.53
CA ILE A 307 -14.36 -4.45 8.51
C ILE A 307 -14.33 -3.36 9.60
N THR A 308 -13.14 -2.89 9.97
CA THR A 308 -12.96 -1.81 10.95
C THR A 308 -13.66 -0.52 10.53
N TRP A 309 -14.07 0.33 11.48
CA TRP A 309 -14.60 1.66 11.19
C TRP A 309 -15.78 1.70 10.19
N ASN A 310 -16.73 0.78 10.29
CA ASN A 310 -17.85 0.65 9.34
C ASN A 310 -19.22 1.07 9.89
N ASP A 311 -19.24 1.68 11.08
CA ASP A 311 -20.46 2.08 11.79
C ASP A 311 -21.47 0.93 11.97
N ILE A 312 -20.97 -0.29 12.17
CA ILE A 312 -21.81 -1.45 12.48
C ILE A 312 -22.31 -1.31 13.93
N CYS A 313 -23.62 -1.45 14.13
CA CYS A 313 -24.25 -1.35 15.46
C CYS A 313 -24.01 -2.61 16.31
N SER A 314 -24.09 -2.48 17.64
CA SER A 314 -23.74 -3.56 18.58
C SER A 314 -24.57 -4.83 18.39
N ASP A 315 -25.87 -4.71 18.11
CA ASP A 315 -26.73 -5.87 17.80
C ASP A 315 -26.18 -6.74 16.65
N VAL A 316 -25.64 -6.09 15.62
CA VAL A 316 -25.08 -6.77 14.45
C VAL A 316 -23.66 -7.25 14.72
N MET A 317 -22.86 -6.52 15.51
CA MET A 317 -21.57 -7.01 15.99
C MET A 317 -21.73 -8.29 16.82
N ASN A 318 -22.76 -8.36 17.67
CA ASN A 318 -23.12 -9.56 18.43
C ASN A 318 -23.44 -10.74 17.48
N LEU A 319 -24.12 -10.48 16.36
CA LEU A 319 -24.36 -11.49 15.34
C LEU A 319 -23.06 -11.96 14.65
N ILE A 320 -22.16 -11.03 14.30
CA ILE A 320 -20.85 -11.37 13.70
C ILE A 320 -20.04 -12.25 14.66
N LEU A 321 -19.91 -11.84 15.93
CA LEU A 321 -19.18 -12.60 16.95
C LEU A 321 -19.80 -13.99 17.19
N THR A 322 -21.13 -14.11 17.20
CA THR A 322 -21.77 -15.42 17.34
C THR A 322 -21.60 -16.30 16.11
N THR A 323 -21.47 -15.74 14.91
CA THR A 323 -21.12 -16.50 13.69
C THR A 323 -19.72 -17.12 13.78
N LEU A 324 -18.78 -16.51 14.52
CA LEU A 324 -17.43 -17.06 14.73
C LEU A 324 -17.44 -18.39 15.50
N LYS A 325 -18.55 -18.75 16.18
CA LYS A 325 -18.71 -20.08 16.81
C LYS A 325 -18.81 -21.23 15.82
N LYS A 326 -19.15 -20.93 14.56
CA LYS A 326 -19.15 -21.94 13.49
C LYS A 326 -17.70 -22.28 13.14
N SER A 327 -17.46 -23.42 12.49
CA SER A 327 -16.11 -23.81 12.07
C SER A 327 -15.62 -22.93 10.91
N VAL A 328 -15.24 -21.70 11.21
CA VAL A 328 -14.75 -20.75 10.22
C VAL A 328 -13.22 -20.79 10.21
N LYS A 329 -12.61 -20.91 9.02
CA LYS A 329 -11.15 -21.09 8.85
C LYS A 329 -10.35 -19.78 8.89
N PHE A 330 -10.94 -18.72 9.45
CA PHE A 330 -10.29 -17.41 9.51
C PHE A 330 -9.07 -17.46 10.42
N HIS A 331 -7.98 -16.87 9.97
CA HIS A 331 -6.80 -16.66 10.82
C HIS A 331 -6.84 -15.27 11.47
N ARG A 332 -7.54 -14.29 10.90
CA ARG A 332 -7.63 -12.96 11.50
C ARG A 332 -8.87 -12.18 11.07
N ILE A 333 -9.56 -11.58 12.03
CA ILE A 333 -10.69 -10.68 11.84
C ILE A 333 -10.42 -9.33 12.52
N GLU A 334 -10.56 -8.24 11.77
CA GLU A 334 -10.41 -6.88 12.27
C GLU A 334 -11.76 -6.15 12.25
N ILE A 335 -12.27 -5.84 13.44
CA ILE A 335 -13.60 -5.29 13.69
C ILE A 335 -13.59 -4.04 14.57
N TYR A 336 -12.42 -3.60 15.04
CA TYR A 336 -12.29 -2.39 15.84
C TYR A 336 -12.86 -1.13 15.16
N GLY A 337 -13.30 -0.15 15.94
CA GLY A 337 -13.92 1.07 15.41
C GLY A 337 -15.38 0.92 14.98
N ASN A 338 -16.01 -0.22 15.27
CA ASN A 338 -17.46 -0.39 15.24
C ASN A 338 -18.07 -0.21 16.64
N LYS A 339 -19.40 -0.27 16.75
CA LYS A 339 -20.09 -0.10 18.04
C LYS A 339 -20.17 -1.44 18.76
N PHE A 340 -19.74 -1.45 20.01
CA PHE A 340 -19.78 -2.60 20.90
C PHE A 340 -20.55 -2.24 22.17
N ASP A 341 -21.31 -3.19 22.69
CA ASP A 341 -21.99 -3.08 23.98
C ASP A 341 -21.45 -4.12 24.97
N GLU A 342 -21.98 -4.10 26.20
CA GLU A 342 -21.67 -5.07 27.27
C GLU A 342 -21.88 -6.52 26.81
N LYS A 343 -22.90 -6.77 25.97
CA LYS A 343 -23.16 -8.10 25.40
C LYS A 343 -22.05 -8.50 24.44
N SER A 344 -21.56 -7.58 23.61
CA SER A 344 -20.43 -7.84 22.71
C SER A 344 -19.19 -8.24 23.50
N ALA A 345 -18.88 -7.53 24.59
CA ALA A 345 -17.73 -7.83 25.43
C ALA A 345 -17.85 -9.19 26.11
N ASN A 346 -19.04 -9.53 26.63
CA ASN A 346 -19.31 -10.83 27.24
C ASN A 346 -19.26 -11.99 26.23
N ILE A 347 -19.74 -11.78 24.98
CA ILE A 347 -19.60 -12.78 23.91
C ILE A 347 -18.13 -12.97 23.58
N LEU A 348 -17.38 -11.89 23.36
CA LEU A 348 -15.96 -11.92 23.03
C LEU A 348 -15.14 -12.63 24.11
N ARG A 349 -15.37 -12.29 25.39
CA ARG A 349 -14.73 -12.96 26.53
C ARG A 349 -14.95 -14.46 26.51
N ARG A 350 -16.20 -14.91 26.30
CA ARG A 350 -16.53 -16.33 26.20
C ARG A 350 -15.89 -17.02 24.99
N LEU A 351 -15.70 -16.33 23.88
CA LEU A 351 -15.00 -16.87 22.70
C LEU A 351 -13.51 -17.09 22.98
N LEU A 352 -12.87 -16.12 23.63
CA LEU A 352 -11.45 -16.19 24.02
C LEU A 352 -11.23 -17.26 25.12
N ASP A 353 -12.05 -17.24 26.17
CA ASP A 353 -11.96 -18.20 27.29
C ASP A 353 -12.14 -19.66 26.81
N ALA A 354 -13.03 -19.88 25.83
CA ALA A 354 -13.28 -21.19 25.25
C ALA A 354 -12.26 -21.60 24.17
N GLY A 355 -11.32 -20.73 23.80
CA GLY A 355 -10.36 -20.98 22.73
C GLY A 355 -10.99 -21.15 21.34
N VAL A 356 -12.20 -20.61 21.14
CA VAL A 356 -12.88 -20.61 19.82
C VAL A 356 -12.20 -19.64 18.87
N VAL A 357 -11.71 -18.53 19.40
CA VAL A 357 -10.90 -17.53 18.71
C VAL A 357 -9.69 -17.27 19.59
N LEU A 358 -8.50 -17.22 19.00
CA LEU A 358 -7.29 -16.82 19.73
C LEU A 358 -7.15 -15.30 19.72
N GLN A 359 -6.50 -14.74 20.74
CA GLN A 359 -6.34 -13.29 20.83
C GLN A 359 -5.56 -12.70 19.63
N ASP A 360 -4.64 -13.44 19.03
CA ASP A 360 -3.89 -13.01 17.83
C ASP A 360 -4.75 -13.00 16.55
N GLU A 361 -5.92 -13.66 16.58
CA GLU A 361 -6.86 -13.75 15.45
C GLU A 361 -7.90 -12.64 15.47
N ILE A 362 -7.95 -11.78 16.49
CA ILE A 362 -8.93 -10.70 16.61
C ILE A 362 -8.30 -9.41 17.16
N ASP A 363 -8.63 -8.27 16.56
CA ASP A 363 -8.06 -6.94 16.91
C ASP A 363 -8.72 -6.27 18.12
N VAL A 364 -9.59 -6.98 18.83
CA VAL A 364 -10.30 -6.46 20.00
C VAL A 364 -10.18 -7.42 21.18
N THR A 365 -10.22 -6.85 22.38
CA THR A 365 -10.14 -7.59 23.64
C THR A 365 -11.12 -7.03 24.68
N PRO A 366 -11.79 -7.87 25.49
CA PRO A 366 -12.68 -7.42 26.54
C PRO A 366 -11.87 -6.96 27.76
N VAL A 367 -12.16 -5.78 28.27
CA VAL A 367 -11.53 -5.20 29.46
C VAL A 367 -12.62 -4.88 30.46
N TYR A 368 -12.45 -5.30 31.71
CA TYR A 368 -13.37 -4.94 32.78
C TYR A 368 -13.26 -3.45 33.10
N ASP A 369 -14.38 -2.74 33.08
CA ASP A 369 -14.46 -1.32 33.40
C ASP A 369 -15.06 -1.16 34.80
N GLU A 370 -14.24 -0.74 35.77
CA GLU A 370 -14.67 -0.54 37.16
C GLU A 370 -15.75 0.55 37.30
N ILE A 371 -15.83 1.50 36.36
CA ILE A 371 -16.80 2.60 36.40
C ILE A 371 -18.19 2.11 35.99
N VAL A 372 -18.24 1.25 34.97
CA VAL A 372 -19.50 0.67 34.46
C VAL A 372 -19.83 -0.65 35.18
N THR A 373 -18.87 -1.20 35.94
CA THR A 373 -18.94 -2.51 36.61
C THR A 373 -19.21 -3.69 35.67
N ASP A 374 -18.87 -3.55 34.39
CA ASP A 374 -19.03 -4.57 33.35
C ASP A 374 -17.86 -4.53 32.35
N TYR A 375 -17.81 -5.50 31.44
CA TYR A 375 -16.81 -5.56 30.38
C TYR A 375 -17.16 -4.62 29.23
N ARG A 376 -16.13 -3.92 28.74
CA ARG A 376 -16.17 -3.18 27.48
C ARG A 376 -15.17 -3.74 26.49
N VAL A 377 -15.38 -3.48 25.21
CA VAL A 377 -14.45 -3.88 24.14
C VAL A 377 -13.44 -2.77 23.88
N THR A 378 -12.16 -3.11 23.85
CA THR A 378 -11.06 -2.19 23.50
C THR A 378 -10.21 -2.76 22.38
N ARG A 379 -9.37 -1.92 21.76
CA ARG A 379 -8.40 -2.38 20.75
C ARG A 379 -7.32 -3.23 21.41
N TYR A 380 -6.96 -4.33 20.76
CA TYR A 380 -5.78 -5.12 21.07
C TYR A 380 -4.67 -4.74 20.07
N ASP A 381 -3.50 -4.33 20.56
CA ASP A 381 -2.39 -3.80 19.75
C ASP A 381 -1.38 -4.87 19.32
#